data_AF-A0A7X6Z7U4-F1
#
_entry.id   AF-A0A7X6Z7U4-F1
#
_cell.length_a   1.000
_cell.length_b   1.000
_cell.length_c   1.000
_cell.angle_alpha   90.00
_cell.angle_beta   90.00
_cell.angle_gamma   90.00
#
_symmetry.space_group_name_H-M   'P 1'
#
loop_
_entity.id
_entity.type
_entity.pdbx_description
1 polymer ?
#
loop_
_entity_poly.entity_id
_entity_poly.type
_entity_poly.pdbx_seq_one_letter_code
_entity_poly.pdbx_strand_id
1 'polypeptide(L)'
;QNFHWYQAGPYIRQYGIAAGRVVPKDTPINSEYMIAQMIKPYLEVTNNTSRQHAVGKLVFNATELSAITEILNSLQTYVGESIAAFALGTLDIDDDTVWNDYLAQLEAIGLNDVLQIVQNVYDRMYK
;
A
#
# COMPACT_ATOMS: atom_id res chain seq x y z
N GLN A 1 3.83 -9.17 -13.58
CA GLN A 1 5.28 -9.48 -13.49
C GLN A 1 5.41 -10.75 -12.66
N ASN A 2 6.07 -11.79 -13.19
CA ASN A 2 6.08 -13.13 -12.58
C ASN A 2 7.17 -13.24 -11.51
N PHE A 3 6.79 -13.59 -10.28
CA PHE A 3 7.69 -13.89 -9.17
C PHE A 3 8.22 -15.33 -9.32
N HIS A 4 9.52 -15.57 -9.17
CA HIS A 4 10.11 -16.91 -9.21
C HIS A 4 11.07 -17.15 -8.03
N TRP A 5 11.35 -18.41 -7.71
CA TRP A 5 12.07 -18.87 -6.51
C TRP A 5 13.43 -18.19 -6.27
N TYR A 6 14.12 -17.76 -7.33
CA TYR A 6 15.38 -17.03 -7.25
C TYR A 6 15.23 -15.63 -6.62
N GLN A 7 13.98 -15.18 -6.46
CA GLN A 7 13.62 -13.91 -5.86
C GLN A 7 13.27 -13.99 -4.37
N ALA A 8 13.50 -15.13 -3.73
CA ALA A 8 13.21 -15.35 -2.32
C ALA A 8 14.35 -14.91 -1.35
N GLY A 9 15.48 -14.41 -1.87
CA GLY A 9 16.59 -13.91 -1.05
C GLY A 9 16.43 -12.44 -0.63
N PRO A 10 17.10 -11.98 0.44
CA PRO A 10 17.08 -10.57 0.84
C PRO A 10 17.68 -9.68 -0.25
N TYR A 11 16.87 -8.78 -0.79
CA TYR A 11 17.29 -7.81 -1.78
C TYR A 11 17.79 -6.52 -1.15
N ILE A 12 19.07 -6.23 -1.33
CA ILE A 12 19.59 -4.87 -1.12
C ILE A 12 19.45 -4.11 -2.44
N ARG A 13 18.27 -3.54 -2.69
CA ARG A 13 18.03 -2.59 -3.79
C ARG A 13 17.88 -1.17 -3.24
N GLN A 14 18.97 -0.62 -2.71
CA GLN A 14 19.00 0.80 -2.36
C GLN A 14 19.02 1.63 -3.64
N TYR A 15 18.26 2.74 -3.67
CA TYR A 15 18.18 3.62 -4.84
C TYR A 15 19.56 4.11 -5.31
N GLY A 16 20.52 4.29 -4.39
CA GLY A 16 21.90 4.65 -4.72
C GLY A 16 22.65 3.61 -5.57
N ILE A 17 22.35 2.32 -5.38
CA ILE A 17 22.95 1.23 -6.18
C ILE A 17 22.39 1.22 -7.60
N ALA A 18 21.11 1.56 -7.77
CA ALA A 18 20.47 1.66 -9.08
C ALA A 18 20.90 2.94 -9.83
N ALA A 19 21.06 4.05 -9.13
CA ALA A 19 21.52 5.32 -9.70
C ALA A 19 23.02 5.37 -10.03
N GLY A 20 23.85 4.52 -9.39
CA GLY A 20 25.30 4.48 -9.59
C GLY A 20 25.79 3.58 -10.74
N ARG A 21 24.89 3.01 -11.56
CA ARG A 21 25.28 2.11 -12.65
C ARG A 21 25.80 2.88 -13.86
N VAL A 22 26.99 2.51 -14.30
CA VAL A 22 27.58 2.96 -15.56
C VAL A 22 27.38 1.86 -16.59
N VAL A 23 26.78 2.19 -17.74
CA VAL A 23 26.70 1.30 -18.90
C VAL A 23 27.61 1.81 -20.02
N PRO A 24 28.14 0.92 -20.88
CA PRO A 24 28.86 1.32 -22.09
C PRO A 24 27.98 2.19 -22.99
N LYS A 25 28.60 3.22 -23.60
CA LYS A 25 27.94 4.27 -24.40
C LYS A 25 27.11 3.73 -25.57
N ASP A 26 27.39 2.51 -26.03
CA ASP A 26 26.93 1.98 -27.31
C ASP A 26 25.82 0.92 -27.16
N THR A 27 25.16 0.85 -25.99
CA THR A 27 24.02 -0.06 -25.76
C THR A 27 22.70 0.73 -25.68
N PRO A 28 22.07 1.06 -26.83
CA PRO A 28 20.91 1.95 -26.90
C PRO A 28 19.62 1.41 -26.25
N ILE A 29 19.50 0.10 -26.03
CA ILE A 29 18.34 -0.53 -25.39
C ILE A 29 18.81 -1.27 -24.13
N ASN A 30 19.31 -0.51 -23.17
CA ASN A 30 19.57 -1.04 -21.84
C ASN A 30 18.51 -0.51 -20.87
N SER A 31 17.58 -1.39 -20.47
CA SER A 31 16.53 -1.06 -19.51
C SER A 31 17.08 -0.51 -18.19
N GLU A 32 18.26 -0.97 -17.77
CA GLU A 32 18.91 -0.50 -16.54
C GLU A 32 19.43 0.94 -16.67
N TYR A 33 19.89 1.34 -17.86
CA TYR A 33 20.27 2.73 -18.14
C TYR A 33 19.07 3.68 -18.11
N MET A 34 17.96 3.26 -18.72
CA MET A 34 16.71 4.01 -18.67
C MET A 34 16.21 4.17 -17.23
N ILE A 35 16.27 3.10 -16.43
CA ILE A 35 15.92 3.13 -15.00
C ILE A 35 16.83 4.10 -14.25
N ALA A 36 18.15 4.05 -14.43
CA ALA A 36 19.08 4.94 -13.76
C ALA A 36 18.81 6.43 -14.06
N GLN A 37 18.51 6.76 -15.31
CA GLN A 37 18.14 8.12 -15.70
C GLN A 37 16.82 8.59 -15.08
N MET A 38 15.82 7.70 -14.98
CA MET A 38 14.50 8.03 -14.46
C MET A 38 14.43 8.09 -12.94
N ILE A 39 15.30 7.37 -12.22
CA ILE A 39 15.31 7.36 -10.74
C ILE A 39 15.60 8.75 -10.17
N LYS A 40 16.52 9.51 -10.76
CA LYS A 40 16.87 10.85 -10.24
C LYS A 40 15.69 11.84 -10.26
N PRO A 41 15.00 12.09 -11.40
CA PRO A 41 13.82 12.94 -11.41
C PRO A 41 12.67 12.35 -10.59
N TYR A 42 12.51 11.02 -10.54
CA TYR A 42 11.53 10.37 -9.68
C TYR A 42 11.79 10.69 -8.19
N LEU A 43 13.04 10.62 -7.72
CA LEU A 43 13.41 10.96 -6.35
C LEU A 43 13.25 12.46 -6.03
N GLU A 44 13.51 13.34 -6.99
CA GLU A 44 13.32 14.80 -6.81
C GLU A 44 11.83 15.17 -6.65
N VAL A 45 10.94 14.58 -7.46
CA VAL A 45 9.49 14.77 -7.35
C VAL A 45 8.94 14.14 -6.07
N THR A 46 9.35 12.91 -5.76
CA THR A 46 8.87 12.22 -4.55
C THR A 46 9.35 12.90 -3.27
N ASN A 47 10.59 13.41 -3.22
CA ASN A 47 11.10 14.07 -2.03
C ASN A 47 10.37 15.37 -1.66
N ASN A 48 9.90 16.15 -2.65
CA ASN A 48 9.27 17.45 -2.40
C ASN A 48 7.73 17.37 -2.29
N THR A 49 7.07 16.57 -3.13
CA THR A 49 5.58 16.52 -3.16
C THR A 49 4.98 15.30 -2.49
N SER A 50 5.69 14.15 -2.45
CA SER A 50 5.09 12.92 -1.92
C SER A 50 5.27 12.78 -0.42
N ARG A 51 6.37 13.23 0.18
CA ARG A 51 6.63 13.00 1.62
C ARG A 51 5.68 13.71 2.58
N GLN A 52 5.04 14.81 2.15
CA GLN A 52 4.08 15.56 2.98
C GLN A 52 2.70 14.89 3.03
N HIS A 53 2.34 14.08 2.02
CA HIS A 53 1.04 13.42 1.90
C HIS A 53 1.11 11.90 1.86
N ALA A 54 2.30 11.31 1.74
CA ALA A 54 2.50 9.86 1.74
C ALA A 54 2.72 9.37 3.16
N VAL A 55 1.81 8.52 3.63
CA VAL A 55 2.07 7.66 4.77
C VAL A 55 3.12 6.64 4.34
N GLY A 56 4.31 6.71 4.93
CA GLY A 56 5.33 5.69 4.70
C GLY A 56 4.90 4.33 5.24
N LYS A 57 5.67 3.28 4.93
CA LYS A 57 5.34 1.92 5.39
C LYS A 57 5.23 1.89 6.91
N LEU A 58 4.04 1.55 7.42
CA LEU A 58 3.80 1.36 8.85
C LEU A 58 4.44 0.05 9.32
N VAL A 59 5.13 0.12 10.45
CA VAL A 59 5.77 -1.03 11.09
C VAL A 59 5.04 -1.31 12.40
N PHE A 60 4.23 -2.37 12.39
CA PHE A 60 3.48 -2.86 13.54
C PHE A 60 4.38 -3.72 14.43
N ASN A 61 4.19 -3.63 15.75
CA ASN A 61 4.75 -4.62 16.68
C ASN A 61 3.89 -5.90 16.68
N ALA A 62 4.38 -6.96 17.35
CA ALA A 62 3.69 -8.25 17.37
C ALA A 62 2.26 -8.16 17.97
N THR A 63 2.08 -7.40 19.04
CA THR A 63 0.77 -7.25 19.71
C THR A 63 -0.23 -6.49 18.84
N GLU A 64 0.19 -5.38 18.25
CA GLU A 64 -0.62 -4.56 17.33
C GLU A 64 -1.05 -5.39 16.12
N LEU A 65 -0.10 -6.13 15.52
CA LEU A 65 -0.38 -6.96 14.36
C LEU A 65 -1.37 -8.07 14.70
N SER A 66 -1.17 -8.78 15.80
CA SER A 66 -2.12 -9.81 16.25
C SER A 66 -3.51 -9.24 16.54
N ALA A 67 -3.60 -8.04 17.11
CA ALA A 67 -4.88 -7.41 17.43
C ALA A 67 -5.71 -7.03 16.18
N ILE A 68 -5.06 -6.62 15.08
CA ILE A 68 -5.77 -6.16 13.88
C ILE A 68 -5.95 -7.23 12.80
N THR A 69 -5.16 -8.32 12.82
CA THR A 69 -5.10 -9.28 11.70
C THR A 69 -6.45 -9.92 11.41
N GLU A 70 -7.15 -10.41 12.44
CA GLU A 70 -8.44 -11.07 12.26
C GLU A 70 -9.51 -10.08 11.76
N ILE A 71 -9.57 -8.90 12.39
CA ILE A 71 -10.50 -7.83 12.03
C ILE A 71 -10.27 -7.38 10.57
N LEU A 72 -9.01 -7.18 10.18
CA LEU A 72 -8.65 -6.81 8.81
C LEU A 72 -9.06 -7.86 7.78
N ASN A 73 -8.92 -9.14 8.08
CA ASN A 73 -9.34 -10.20 7.17
C ASN A 73 -10.87 -10.20 6.99
N SER A 74 -11.61 -10.03 8.08
CA SER A 74 -13.07 -9.90 8.04
C SER A 74 -13.52 -8.66 7.26
N LEU A 75 -12.89 -7.51 7.50
CA LEU A 75 -13.14 -6.27 6.75
C LEU A 75 -12.85 -6.45 5.26
N GLN A 76 -11.70 -7.04 4.90
CA GLN A 76 -11.34 -7.28 3.49
C GLN A 76 -12.36 -8.18 2.79
N THR A 77 -12.83 -9.22 3.48
CA THR A 77 -13.84 -10.13 2.94
C THR A 77 -15.15 -9.38 2.69
N TYR A 78 -15.66 -8.68 3.71
CA TYR A 78 -16.92 -7.94 3.62
C TYR A 78 -16.89 -6.83 2.56
N VAL A 79 -15.80 -6.06 2.50
CA VAL A 79 -15.60 -5.02 1.48
C VAL A 79 -15.53 -5.65 0.09
N GLY A 80 -14.80 -6.75 -0.08
CA GLY A 80 -14.70 -7.45 -1.35
C GLY A 80 -16.05 -7.95 -1.87
N GLU A 81 -16.85 -8.55 -0.99
CA GLU A 81 -18.21 -9.02 -1.32
C GLU A 81 -19.15 -7.85 -1.63
N SER A 82 -19.09 -6.78 -0.84
CA SER A 82 -19.92 -5.58 -1.03
C SER A 82 -19.62 -4.89 -2.35
N ILE A 83 -18.33 -4.73 -2.71
CA ILE A 83 -17.92 -4.18 -4.01
C ILE A 83 -18.51 -5.01 -5.16
N ALA A 84 -18.46 -6.35 -5.06
CA ALA A 84 -19.04 -7.21 -6.07
C ALA A 84 -20.56 -7.03 -6.18
N ALA A 85 -21.25 -6.91 -5.05
CA ALA A 85 -22.70 -6.70 -5.01
C ALA A 85 -23.11 -5.33 -5.59
N PHE A 86 -22.36 -4.26 -5.29
CA PHE A 86 -22.56 -2.93 -5.89
C PHE A 86 -22.29 -2.95 -7.40
N ALA A 87 -21.21 -3.59 -7.84
CA ALA A 87 -20.85 -3.67 -9.26
C ALA A 87 -21.87 -4.46 -10.09
N LEU A 88 -22.49 -5.48 -9.50
CA LEU A 88 -23.55 -6.26 -10.14
C LEU A 88 -24.93 -5.58 -10.08
N GLY A 89 -25.06 -4.48 -9.35
CA GLY A 89 -26.33 -3.78 -9.12
C GLY A 89 -27.29 -4.53 -8.18
N THR A 90 -26.80 -5.54 -7.45
CA THR A 90 -27.56 -6.22 -6.39
C THR A 90 -27.79 -5.29 -5.20
N LEU A 91 -26.82 -4.40 -4.95
CA LEU A 91 -26.92 -3.28 -4.03
C LEU A 91 -26.82 -1.98 -4.82
N ASP A 92 -27.63 -0.99 -4.47
CA ASP A 92 -27.52 0.36 -5.01
C ASP A 92 -26.57 1.18 -4.12
N ILE A 93 -25.54 1.77 -4.72
CA ILE A 93 -24.56 2.58 -4.00
C ILE A 93 -25.08 4.00 -3.73
N ASP A 94 -26.07 4.45 -4.50
CA ASP A 94 -26.68 5.77 -4.36
C ASP A 94 -27.89 5.76 -3.39
N ASP A 95 -28.28 4.58 -2.88
CA ASP A 95 -29.28 4.45 -1.82
C ASP A 95 -28.63 4.66 -0.44
N ASP A 96 -28.99 5.78 0.21
CA ASP A 96 -28.51 6.14 1.55
C ASP A 96 -28.75 5.04 2.60
N THR A 97 -29.83 4.27 2.49
CA THR A 97 -30.14 3.18 3.44
C THR A 97 -29.12 2.06 3.30
N VAL A 98 -28.86 1.63 2.06
CA VAL A 98 -27.89 0.59 1.75
C VAL A 98 -26.48 1.03 2.13
N TRP A 99 -26.14 2.28 1.86
CA TRP A 99 -24.84 2.84 2.21
C TRP A 99 -24.62 2.92 3.73
N ASN A 100 -25.64 3.38 4.48
CA ASN A 100 -25.55 3.45 5.94
C ASN A 100 -25.46 2.07 6.58
N ASP A 101 -26.17 1.06 6.06
CA ASP A 101 -26.07 -0.32 6.52
C ASP A 101 -24.66 -0.89 6.27
N TYR A 102 -24.06 -0.59 5.12
CA TYR A 102 -22.68 -0.95 4.82
C TYR A 102 -21.69 -0.34 5.82
N LEU A 103 -21.82 0.95 6.12
CA LEU A 103 -20.98 1.63 7.12
C LEU A 103 -21.18 1.05 8.53
N ALA A 104 -22.42 0.80 8.93
CA ALA A 104 -22.74 0.21 10.23
C ALA A 104 -22.12 -1.19 10.37
N GLN A 105 -22.12 -1.98 9.30
CA GLN A 105 -21.49 -3.30 9.29
C GLN A 105 -19.97 -3.22 9.39
N LEU A 106 -19.32 -2.23 8.75
CA LEU A 106 -17.88 -1.99 8.93
C LEU A 106 -17.53 -1.64 10.38
N GLU A 107 -18.34 -0.79 11.02
CA GLU A 107 -18.17 -0.45 12.43
C GLU A 107 -18.37 -1.68 13.32
N ALA A 108 -19.40 -2.48 13.06
CA ALA A 108 -19.68 -3.71 13.81
C ALA A 108 -18.58 -4.77 13.68
N ILE A 109 -17.89 -4.84 12.54
CA ILE A 109 -16.73 -5.73 12.35
C ILE A 109 -15.53 -5.26 13.19
N GLY A 110 -15.41 -3.97 13.48
CA GLY A 110 -14.32 -3.40 14.28
C GLY A 110 -13.41 -2.44 13.50
N LEU A 111 -13.92 -1.75 12.46
CA LEU A 111 -13.14 -0.76 11.71
C LEU A 111 -12.52 0.31 12.62
N ASN A 112 -13.24 0.78 13.62
CA ASN A 112 -12.77 1.81 14.55
C ASN A 112 -11.55 1.35 15.37
N ASP A 113 -11.52 0.09 15.81
CA ASP A 113 -10.40 -0.46 16.57
C ASP A 113 -9.14 -0.54 15.71
N VAL A 114 -9.29 -0.97 14.45
CA VAL A 114 -8.19 -1.02 13.48
C VAL A 114 -7.66 0.39 13.20
N LEU A 115 -8.54 1.36 12.95
CA LEU A 115 -8.14 2.74 12.69
C LEU A 115 -7.38 3.35 13.87
N GLN A 116 -7.83 3.09 15.10
CA GLN A 116 -7.14 3.58 16.30
C GLN A 116 -5.73 3.00 16.41
N ILE A 117 -5.55 1.69 16.20
CA ILE A 117 -4.24 1.06 16.25
C ILE A 117 -3.34 1.60 15.12
N VAL A 118 -3.87 1.69 13.90
CA VAL A 118 -3.13 2.23 12.75
C VAL A 118 -2.70 3.67 12.99
N GLN A 119 -3.56 4.50 13.57
CA GLN A 119 -3.25 5.88 13.91
C GLN A 119 -2.14 5.96 14.98
N ASN A 120 -2.19 5.11 16.01
CA ASN A 120 -1.14 5.05 17.03
C ASN A 120 0.21 4.65 16.44
N VAL A 121 0.24 3.69 15.51
CA VAL A 121 1.46 3.29 14.79
C VAL A 121 1.98 4.43 13.93
N TYR A 122 1.09 5.13 13.22
CA TYR A 122 1.46 6.30 12.43
C TYR A 122 2.07 7.39 13.30
N ASP A 123 1.40 7.76 14.40
CA ASP A 123 1.85 8.79 15.32
C ASP A 123 3.20 8.43 15.93
N ARG A 124 3.41 7.17 16.36
CA ARG A 124 4.71 6.69 16.84
C ARG A 124 5.84 6.87 15.83
N MET A 125 5.55 6.76 14.54
CA MET A 125 6.56 6.74 13.48
C MET A 125 6.82 8.12 12.87
N TYR A 126 5.83 9.02 12.88
CA TYR A 126 5.85 10.24 12.08
C TYR A 126 5.47 11.52 12.85
N LYS A 127 5.10 11.44 14.14
CA LYS A 127 4.90 12.61 15.02
C LYS A 127 5.87 12.58 16.19
#